data_AF-A0A4S2PWJ9-F1
#
_entry.id   AF-A0A4S2PWJ9-F1
#
_cell.length_a   1.000
_cell.length_b   1.000
_cell.length_c   1.000
_cell.angle_alpha   90.00
_cell.angle_beta   90.00
_cell.angle_gamma   90.00
#
_symmetry.space_group_name_H-M   'P 1'
#
loop_
_entity.id
_entity.type
_entity.pdbx_description
1 polymer ?
#
loop_
_entity_poly.entity_id
_entity_poly.type
_entity_poly.pdbx_seq_one_letter_code
_entity_poly.pdbx_strand_id
1 'polypeptide(L)' 'MRKLGKLMLLVFGLVASSVALADWEYATNTGESDTGDMFYTRCYYETLGGFKVSIVVKGFCPMSIEVDPERNKWRRK' A
#
# COMPACT_ATOMS: atom_id res chain seq x y z
N MET A 1 6.77 -37.43 -49.48
CA MET A 1 7.52 -36.60 -48.53
C MET A 1 6.69 -36.43 -47.26
N ARG A 2 7.34 -36.56 -46.09
CA ARG A 2 6.75 -36.81 -44.77
C ARG A 2 6.19 -35.54 -44.11
N LYS A 3 5.00 -35.70 -43.51
CA LYS A 3 4.48 -35.09 -42.28
C LYS A 3 4.54 -33.56 -42.15
N LEU A 4 3.43 -32.89 -42.48
CA LEU A 4 3.06 -31.62 -41.83
C LEU A 4 2.79 -31.91 -40.35
N GLY A 5 3.84 -31.72 -39.56
CA GLY A 5 3.80 -31.84 -38.11
C GLY A 5 2.90 -30.76 -37.52
N LYS A 6 1.86 -31.21 -36.84
CA LYS A 6 1.40 -30.74 -35.52
C LYS A 6 1.92 -29.34 -35.13
N LEU A 7 1.05 -28.34 -35.22
CA LEU A 7 1.14 -27.16 -34.36
C LEU A 7 -0.19 -26.94 -33.64
N MET A 8 -0.48 -27.87 -32.74
CA MET A 8 -1.38 -27.69 -31.60
C MET A 8 -0.53 -27.10 -30.47
N LEU A 9 -0.97 -26.00 -29.85
CA LEU A 9 -0.78 -25.62 -28.43
C LEU A 9 -1.18 -24.12 -28.30
N LEU A 10 -2.46 -23.85 -28.02
CA LEU A 10 -2.94 -23.48 -26.67
C LEU A 10 -2.45 -22.10 -26.22
N VAL A 11 -3.10 -21.06 -26.73
CA VAL A 11 -3.04 -19.70 -26.15
C VAL A 11 -4.22 -19.55 -25.19
N PHE A 12 -4.07 -20.06 -23.98
CA PHE A 12 -4.92 -19.69 -22.84
C PHE A 12 -4.02 -19.36 -21.65
N GLY A 13 -3.15 -18.37 -21.86
CA GLY A 13 -2.50 -17.64 -20.78
C GLY A 13 -3.35 -16.43 -20.41
N LEU A 14 -4.59 -16.64 -19.95
CA LEU A 14 -5.30 -15.54 -19.30
C LEU A 14 -4.73 -15.41 -17.89
N VAL A 15 -3.79 -14.49 -17.80
CA VAL A 15 -3.18 -13.93 -16.61
C VAL A 15 -4.21 -13.87 -15.48
N ALA A 16 -4.00 -14.66 -14.43
CA ALA A 16 -4.71 -14.48 -13.18
C ALA A 16 -4.36 -13.08 -12.69
N SER A 17 -5.28 -12.12 -12.89
CA SER A 17 -5.18 -10.80 -12.28
C SER A 17 -5.04 -11.03 -10.78
N SER A 18 -3.89 -10.66 -10.24
CA SER A 18 -3.59 -10.71 -8.82
C SER A 18 -4.76 -10.12 -8.06
N VAL A 19 -5.30 -10.89 -7.12
CA VAL A 19 -6.25 -10.42 -6.12
C VAL A 19 -5.53 -9.37 -5.28
N ALA A 20 -5.60 -8.12 -5.73
CA ALA A 20 -5.40 -6.94 -4.92
C ALA A 20 -6.53 -6.94 -3.88
N LEU A 21 -6.34 -7.74 -2.83
CA LEU A 21 -7.14 -7.61 -1.62
C LEU A 21 -6.75 -6.25 -1.06
N ALA A 22 -7.63 -5.28 -1.29
CA ALA A 22 -7.59 -3.96 -0.67
C ALA A 22 -7.84 -4.10 0.84
N ASP A 23 -6.90 -4.77 1.50
CA ASP A 23 -6.88 -5.00 2.93
C ASP A 23 -6.16 -3.82 3.57
N TRP A 24 -6.73 -3.30 4.65
CA TRP A 24 -6.13 -2.20 5.36
C TRP A 24 -4.85 -2.71 6.03
N GLU A 25 -3.71 -2.14 5.70
CA GLU A 25 -2.42 -2.48 6.28
C GLU A 25 -2.14 -1.62 7.52
N TYR A 26 -1.46 -2.20 8.50
CA TYR A 26 -0.98 -1.44 9.65
C TYR A 26 0.33 -0.73 9.30
N ALA A 27 0.36 0.58 9.56
CA ALA A 27 1.56 1.39 9.49
C ALA A 27 1.92 1.90 10.89
N THR A 28 3.20 1.78 11.26
CA THR A 28 3.71 2.20 12.57
C THR A 28 4.38 3.56 12.44
N ASN A 29 4.22 4.42 13.45
CA ASN A 29 4.89 5.71 13.48
C ASN A 29 6.42 5.51 13.48
N THR A 30 7.11 6.15 12.55
CA THR A 30 8.57 6.12 12.41
C THR A 30 9.23 7.45 12.75
N GLY A 31 8.44 8.49 13.00
CA GLY A 31 8.93 9.80 13.40
C GLY A 31 7.87 10.88 13.29
N GLU A 32 8.26 12.07 13.76
CA GLU A 32 7.42 13.26 13.80
C GLU A 32 8.25 14.48 13.38
N SER A 33 7.59 15.51 12.86
CA SER A 33 8.21 16.79 12.58
C SER A 33 7.22 17.93 12.78
N ASP A 34 7.74 19.10 13.15
CA ASP A 34 6.94 20.31 13.29
C ASP A 34 6.40 20.77 11.93
N THR A 35 5.18 21.31 11.96
CA THR A 35 4.55 21.92 10.77
C THR A 35 4.75 23.43 10.70
N GLY A 36 5.30 24.04 11.77
CA GLY A 36 5.32 25.48 11.98
C GLY A 36 4.06 26.03 12.67
N ASP A 37 2.99 25.23 12.78
CA ASP A 37 1.83 25.52 13.62
C ASP A 37 1.90 24.70 14.91
N MET A 38 1.81 25.38 16.05
CA MET A 38 1.94 24.77 17.39
C MET A 38 0.84 23.74 17.72
N PHE A 39 -0.25 23.71 16.96
CA PHE A 39 -1.33 22.76 17.16
C PHE A 39 -1.22 21.52 16.27
N TYR A 40 -0.35 21.53 15.27
CA TYR A 40 -0.30 20.48 14.24
C TYR A 40 1.08 19.85 14.14
N THR A 41 1.06 18.52 14.14
CA THR A 41 2.26 17.69 14.02
C THR A 41 2.17 16.89 12.73
N ARG A 42 3.27 16.84 11.98
CA ARG A 42 3.40 15.94 10.83
C ARG A 42 3.98 14.62 11.34
N CYS A 43 3.26 13.55 11.10
CA CYS A 43 3.58 12.19 11.54
C CYS A 43 3.97 11.34 10.34
N TYR A 44 5.02 10.54 10.47
CA TYR A 44 5.49 9.62 9.44
C TYR A 44 5.19 8.19 9.84
N TYR A 45 4.69 7.40 8.89
CA TYR A 45 4.30 6.01 9.12
C TYR A 45 4.87 5.10 8.04
N GLU A 46 5.20 3.87 8.44
CA GLU A 46 5.70 2.83 7.54
C GLU A 46 5.00 1.49 7.82
N THR A 47 4.53 0.80 6.78
CA THR A 47 4.03 -0.57 6.88
C THR A 47 5.19 -1.56 6.92
N LEU A 48 4.94 -2.81 7.36
CA LEU A 48 5.94 -3.88 7.28
C LEU A 48 6.40 -4.16 5.84
N GLY A 49 5.55 -3.85 4.85
CA GLY A 49 5.89 -3.93 3.42
C GLY A 49 6.71 -2.75 2.89
N GLY A 50 7.03 -1.76 3.72
CA GLY A 50 7.84 -0.59 3.35
C GLY A 50 7.04 0.54 2.69
N PHE A 51 5.71 0.49 2.69
CA PHE A 51 4.89 1.62 2.23
C PHE A 51 4.98 2.77 3.23
N LYS A 52 5.28 3.97 2.74
CA LYS A 52 5.48 5.17 3.56
C LYS A 52 4.39 6.20 3.31
N VAL A 53 3.84 6.74 4.39
CA VAL A 53 2.86 7.82 4.33
C VAL A 53 3.15 8.86 5.41
N SER A 54 2.75 10.11 5.17
CA SER A 54 2.75 11.15 6.18
C SER A 54 1.36 11.76 6.31
N ILE A 55 0.96 12.06 7.54
CA ILE A 55 -0.31 12.72 7.85
C ILE A 55 -0.05 13.89 8.79
N VAL A 56 -0.90 14.91 8.72
CA VAL A 56 -0.89 16.02 9.67
C VAL A 56 -2.07 15.84 10.59
N VAL A 57 -1.79 15.80 11.90
CA VAL A 57 -2.83 15.67 12.92
C VAL A 57 -2.72 16.82 13.91
N LYS A 58 -3.84 17.13 14.56
CA LYS A 58 -3.83 18.07 15.68
C LYS A 58 -3.32 17.35 16.93
N GLY A 59 -2.27 17.87 17.56
CA GLY A 59 -1.65 17.30 18.76
C GLY A 59 -0.67 16.16 18.47
N PHE A 60 -0.73 15.11 19.29
CA PHE A 60 0.22 13.99 19.24
C PHE A 60 -0.09 12.99 18.12
N CYS A 61 0.96 12.39 17.56
CA CYS A 61 0.80 11.36 16.55
C CYS A 61 0.30 10.05 17.17
N PRO A 62 -0.70 9.39 16.56
CA PRO A 62 -1.02 8.01 16.88
C PRO A 62 0.19 7.09 16.75
N MET A 63 0.30 6.10 17.63
CA MET A 63 1.36 5.07 17.55
C MET A 63 1.30 4.28 16.24
N SER A 64 0.09 4.00 15.76
CA SER A 64 -0.15 3.32 14.48
C SER A 64 -1.44 3.80 13.83
N ILE A 65 -1.52 3.59 12.52
CA ILE A 65 -2.70 3.87 11.70
C ILE A 65 -2.95 2.69 10.76
N GLU A 66 -4.14 2.64 10.19
CA GLU A 66 -4.47 1.74 9.09
C GLU A 66 -4.39 2.51 7.77
N VAL A 67 -3.74 1.93 6.77
CA VAL A 67 -3.55 2.52 5.44
C VAL A 67 -4.04 1.57 4.36
N ASP A 68 -4.60 2.12 3.30
CA ASP A 68 -4.88 1.41 2.04
C ASP A 68 -3.92 2.01 1.01
N PRO A 69 -2.76 1.36 0.75
CA PRO A 69 -1.73 1.87 -0.15
C PRO A 69 -2.23 2.03 -1.58
N GLU A 70 -3.12 1.15 -2.03
CA GLU A 70 -3.65 1.17 -3.39
C GLU A 70 -4.54 2.38 -3.64
N ARG A 71 -5.32 2.77 -2.64
CA ARG A 71 -6.24 3.93 -2.71
C ARG A 71 -5.67 5.20 -2.10
N ASN A 72 -4.45 5.14 -1.56
CA ASN A 72 -3.81 6.22 -0.81
C ASN A 72 -4.74 6.79 0.28
N LYS A 73 -5.42 5.90 1.02
CA LYS A 73 -6.31 6.27 2.13
C LYS A 73 -5.69 5.87 3.46
N TRP A 74 -6.10 6.56 4.51
CA TRP A 74 -5.76 6.20 5.87
C TRP A 74 -6.96 6.36 6.78
N ARG A 75 -6.97 5.63 7.89
CA ARG A 75 -7.91 5.82 8.98
C ARG A 75 -7.22 5.63 10.32
N ARG A 76 -7.75 6.32 11.33
CA ARG A 76 -7.33 6.11 12.71
C ARG A 76 -8.03 4.84 13.23
N LYS A 77 -7.29 4.03 13.98
CA LYS A 77 -7.84 2.92 14.75
C LYS A 77 -8.82 3.42 15.82
#